data_AF-A0A969S207-F1
#
_entry.id   AF-A0A969S207-F1
#
_cell.length_a   1.000
_cell.length_b   1.000
_cell.length_c   1.000
_cell.angle_alpha   90.00
_cell.angle_beta   90.00
_cell.angle_gamma   90.00
#
_symmetry.space_group_name_H-M   'P 1'
#
loop_
_entity.id
_entity.type
_entity.pdbx_description
1 polymer ?
#
loop_
_entity_poly.entity_id
_entity_poly.type
_entity_poly.pdbx_seq_one_letter_code
_entity_poly.pdbx_strand_id
1 'polypeptide(L)'
;MAQEFHLSITPLSMLGEDKYLIRTERVASGVPLAEEEVILSIKDWLAEIALNPLEFGKQLYNAVFWGTIRDSWMTAQGLAQYKQQPLRLRLSIRGEGALQLPWESLCNGLDPIAISTDILFSRCFFSRKEVFGKSAPNNTQLKVLLVLSAYSIKESFELKKEVISLQEEASKYKIQLTILDQPNRKQLALALEQESFQVFITLDMLNLQHLIRV
;
A
#
# COMPACT_ATOMS: atom_id res chain seq x y z
N MET A 1 12.93 -1.55 -16.97
CA MET A 1 12.04 -2.74 -16.83
C MET A 1 12.23 -3.29 -15.43
N ALA A 2 11.19 -3.84 -14.79
CA ALA A 2 11.25 -4.38 -13.43
C ALA A 2 11.04 -5.91 -13.46
N GLN A 3 11.62 -6.64 -12.51
CA GLN A 3 11.28 -8.05 -12.29
C GLN A 3 9.94 -8.12 -11.53
N GLU A 4 9.00 -8.96 -11.95
CA GLU A 4 7.70 -9.06 -11.29
C GLU A 4 7.71 -10.16 -10.22
N PHE A 5 7.09 -9.86 -9.08
CA PHE A 5 6.78 -10.82 -8.02
C PHE A 5 5.37 -10.54 -7.48
N HIS A 6 4.41 -11.35 -7.94
CA HIS A 6 3.00 -11.17 -7.65
C HIS A 6 2.53 -12.27 -6.70
N LEU A 7 2.04 -11.87 -5.53
CA LEU A 7 1.36 -12.73 -4.57
C LEU A 7 -0.16 -12.50 -4.59
N SER A 8 -0.93 -13.57 -4.45
CA SER A 8 -2.34 -13.49 -4.07
C SER A 8 -2.51 -13.96 -2.63
N ILE A 9 -3.44 -13.34 -1.92
CA ILE A 9 -3.83 -13.67 -0.55
C ILE A 9 -5.33 -13.90 -0.58
N THR A 10 -5.76 -15.15 -0.41
CA THR A 10 -7.16 -15.56 -0.55
C THR A 10 -7.64 -16.25 0.72
N PRO A 11 -8.78 -15.86 1.32
CA PRO A 11 -9.31 -16.53 2.50
C PRO A 11 -9.72 -17.96 2.14
N LEU A 12 -9.37 -18.92 2.99
CA LEU A 12 -9.74 -20.33 2.83
C LEU A 12 -11.08 -20.66 3.49
N SER A 13 -11.46 -19.89 4.52
CA SER A 13 -12.74 -20.03 5.21
C SER A 13 -13.59 -18.79 5.04
N MET A 14 -14.87 -18.98 4.76
CA MET A 14 -15.89 -17.92 4.77
C MET A 14 -16.49 -17.71 6.16
N LEU A 15 -16.15 -18.56 7.14
CA LEU A 15 -16.74 -18.60 8.49
C LEU A 15 -15.88 -17.89 9.55
N GLY A 16 -14.92 -17.07 9.14
CA GLY A 16 -14.15 -16.22 10.06
C GLY A 16 -12.97 -16.92 10.74
N GLU A 17 -12.55 -18.09 10.24
CA GLU A 17 -11.21 -18.58 10.52
C GLU A 17 -10.24 -17.72 9.72
N ASP A 18 -9.30 -17.09 10.42
CA ASP A 18 -8.26 -16.19 9.90
C ASP A 18 -7.20 -16.93 9.07
N LYS A 19 -7.62 -17.94 8.31
CA LYS A 19 -6.80 -18.82 7.49
C LYS A 19 -6.84 -18.36 6.04
N TYR A 20 -5.65 -18.13 5.48
CA TYR A 20 -5.45 -17.61 4.14
C TYR A 20 -4.51 -18.51 3.36
N LEU A 21 -4.76 -18.61 2.06
CA LEU A 21 -3.83 -19.15 1.08
C LEU A 21 -3.02 -18.00 0.50
N ILE A 22 -1.71 -18.08 0.63
CA ILE A 22 -0.76 -17.18 -0.04
C ILE A 22 -0.13 -17.93 -1.19
N ARG A 23 -0.15 -17.36 -2.39
CA ARG A 23 0.39 -18.00 -3.59
C ARG A 23 1.11 -17.02 -4.49
N THR A 24 2.21 -17.45 -5.09
CA THR A 24 2.83 -16.74 -6.21
C THR A 24 2.00 -16.90 -7.49
N GLU A 25 1.46 -15.81 -8.00
CA GLU A 25 0.68 -15.77 -9.26
C GLU A 25 1.58 -15.56 -10.48
N ARG A 26 2.58 -14.69 -10.35
CA ARG A 26 3.48 -14.34 -11.44
C ARG A 26 4.85 -13.98 -10.89
N VAL A 27 5.86 -14.68 -11.39
CA VAL A 27 7.25 -14.46 -11.02
C VAL A 27 8.14 -14.46 -12.26
N ALA A 28 9.33 -13.89 -12.15
CA ALA A 28 10.33 -13.96 -13.20
C ALA A 28 10.79 -15.42 -13.46
N SER A 29 11.23 -15.70 -14.69
CA SER A 29 11.81 -17.01 -15.03
C SER A 29 13.00 -17.33 -14.13
N GLY A 30 13.00 -18.54 -13.56
CA GLY A 30 14.02 -18.99 -12.59
C GLY A 30 13.65 -18.77 -11.12
N VAL A 31 12.54 -18.08 -10.83
CA VAL A 31 11.98 -17.99 -9.49
C VAL A 31 10.96 -19.13 -9.29
N PRO A 32 11.03 -19.90 -8.19
CA PRO A 32 10.09 -21.00 -7.97
C PRO A 32 8.68 -20.47 -7.68
N LEU A 33 7.67 -21.16 -8.20
CA LEU A 33 6.28 -20.92 -7.75
C LEU A 33 6.09 -21.58 -6.38
N ALA A 34 5.33 -20.92 -5.53
CA ALA A 34 5.10 -21.33 -4.15
C ALA A 34 3.66 -21.03 -3.72
N GLU A 35 3.18 -21.84 -2.77
CA GLU A 35 1.85 -21.74 -2.18
C GLU A 35 1.94 -22.20 -0.72
N GLU A 36 1.39 -21.42 0.19
CA GLU A 36 1.41 -21.70 1.63
C GLU A 36 0.07 -21.33 2.26
N GLU A 37 -0.38 -22.15 3.19
CA GLU A 37 -1.50 -21.82 4.07
C GLU A 37 -0.99 -21.16 5.34
N VAL A 38 -1.53 -19.99 5.66
CA VAL A 38 -1.12 -19.20 6.83
C VAL A 38 -2.32 -18.78 7.64
N ILE A 39 -2.10 -18.53 8.93
CA ILE A 39 -3.09 -17.92 9.81
C ILE A 39 -2.65 -16.48 10.04
N LEU A 40 -3.49 -15.53 9.62
CA LEU A 40 -3.29 -14.10 9.85
C LEU A 40 -4.27 -13.68 10.95
N SER A 41 -3.86 -13.67 12.21
CA SER A 41 -4.72 -13.31 13.35
C SER A 41 -5.17 -11.84 13.30
N ILE A 42 -6.11 -11.51 12.41
CA ILE A 42 -6.44 -10.14 12.00
C ILE A 42 -6.85 -9.30 13.21
N LYS A 43 -7.69 -9.85 14.09
CA LYS A 43 -8.18 -9.11 15.26
C LYS A 43 -7.06 -8.76 16.24
N ASP A 44 -6.20 -9.72 16.54
CA ASP A 44 -5.09 -9.53 17.47
C ASP A 44 -4.08 -8.54 16.89
N TRP A 45 -3.78 -8.68 15.61
CA TRP A 45 -2.86 -7.82 14.90
C TRP A 45 -3.37 -6.38 14.78
N LEU A 46 -4.66 -6.17 14.55
CA LEU A 46 -5.24 -4.83 14.55
C LEU A 46 -5.10 -4.11 15.89
N ALA A 47 -5.14 -4.84 17.01
CA ALA A 47 -4.87 -4.29 18.33
C ALA A 47 -3.38 -3.96 18.53
N GLU A 48 -2.48 -4.81 18.02
CA GLU A 48 -1.02 -4.65 18.14
C GLU A 48 -0.47 -3.47 17.32
N ILE A 49 -1.05 -3.16 16.15
CA ILE A 49 -0.62 -2.01 15.32
C ILE A 49 -0.60 -0.71 16.11
N ALA A 50 -1.63 -0.47 16.93
CA ALA A 50 -1.75 0.77 17.71
C ALA A 50 -0.67 0.88 18.80
N LEU A 51 -0.10 -0.24 19.23
CA LEU A 51 0.89 -0.32 20.31
C LEU A 51 2.32 -0.29 19.75
N ASN A 52 2.59 -1.01 18.67
CA ASN A 52 3.94 -1.11 18.09
C ASN A 52 3.90 -1.40 16.57
N PRO A 53 3.84 -0.34 15.72
CA PRO A 53 3.76 -0.49 14.27
C PRO A 53 4.96 -1.22 13.64
N LEU A 54 6.16 -1.05 14.20
CA LEU A 54 7.38 -1.66 13.66
C LEU A 54 7.41 -3.18 13.90
N GLU A 55 7.07 -3.62 15.11
CA GLU A 55 6.99 -5.05 15.41
C GLU A 55 5.84 -5.72 14.65
N PHE A 56 4.69 -5.04 14.52
CA PHE A 56 3.62 -5.50 13.63
C PHE A 56 4.14 -5.68 12.19
N GLY A 57 4.90 -4.70 11.67
CA GLY A 57 5.46 -4.77 10.32
C GLY A 57 6.35 -5.99 10.08
N LYS A 58 7.19 -6.34 11.06
CA LYS A 58 8.02 -7.54 11.06
C LYS A 58 7.20 -8.82 11.14
N GLN A 59 6.19 -8.84 12.00
CA GLN A 59 5.29 -9.98 12.17
C GLN A 59 4.50 -10.25 10.89
N LEU A 60 3.94 -9.21 10.28
CA LEU A 60 3.24 -9.29 9.01
C LEU A 60 4.18 -9.83 7.91
N TYR A 61 5.41 -9.33 7.85
CA TYR A 61 6.41 -9.81 6.90
C TYR A 61 6.68 -11.31 7.07
N ASN A 62 6.95 -11.75 8.31
CA ASN A 62 7.24 -13.15 8.61
C ASN A 62 6.07 -14.08 8.35
N ALA A 63 4.83 -13.59 8.51
CA ALA A 63 3.64 -14.37 8.21
C ALA A 63 3.38 -14.51 6.70
N VAL A 64 3.69 -13.47 5.92
CA VAL A 64 3.50 -13.49 4.46
C VAL A 64 4.61 -14.28 3.76
N PHE A 65 5.85 -14.00 4.14
CA PHE A 65 7.04 -14.60 3.56
C PHE A 65 7.54 -15.73 4.45
N TRP A 66 6.71 -16.78 4.52
CA TRP A 66 6.99 -18.02 5.23
C TRP A 66 7.22 -19.18 4.25
N GLY A 67 7.92 -20.22 4.71
CA GLY A 67 8.07 -21.48 3.97
C GLY A 67 8.54 -21.29 2.53
N THR A 68 7.89 -21.96 1.59
CA THR A 68 8.24 -21.89 0.17
C THR A 68 8.02 -20.51 -0.45
N ILE A 69 7.09 -19.69 0.08
CA ILE A 69 6.91 -18.29 -0.35
C ILE A 69 8.17 -17.48 -0.02
N ARG A 70 8.79 -17.72 1.14
CA ARG A 70 10.05 -17.06 1.53
C ARG A 70 11.18 -17.40 0.58
N ASP A 71 11.34 -18.68 0.24
CA ASP A 71 12.40 -19.12 -0.67
C ASP A 71 12.22 -18.52 -2.07
N SER A 72 10.98 -18.47 -2.55
CA SER A 72 10.62 -17.80 -3.80
C SER A 72 10.94 -16.30 -3.76
N TRP A 73 10.58 -15.61 -2.68
CA TRP A 73 10.85 -14.20 -2.47
C TRP A 73 12.35 -13.87 -2.44
N MET A 74 13.14 -14.64 -1.69
CA MET A 74 14.60 -14.47 -1.63
C MET A 74 15.25 -14.71 -2.99
N THR A 75 14.78 -15.73 -3.73
CA THR A 75 15.26 -16.00 -5.10
C THR A 75 14.94 -14.84 -6.04
N ALA A 76 13.73 -14.28 -5.96
CA ALA A 76 13.33 -13.14 -6.78
C ALA A 76 14.14 -11.88 -6.49
N GLN A 77 14.42 -11.59 -5.22
CA GLN A 77 15.30 -10.49 -4.81
C GLN A 77 16.72 -10.66 -5.37
N GLY A 78 17.32 -11.83 -5.16
CA GLY A 78 18.66 -12.11 -5.68
C GLY A 78 18.74 -11.99 -7.21
N LEU A 79 17.72 -12.47 -7.92
CA LEU A 79 17.64 -12.35 -9.38
C LEU A 79 17.50 -10.89 -9.84
N ALA A 80 16.69 -10.10 -9.15
CA ALA A 80 16.51 -8.68 -9.45
C ALA A 80 17.81 -7.89 -9.24
N GLN A 81 18.50 -8.14 -8.11
CA GLN A 81 19.81 -7.58 -7.81
C GLN A 81 20.85 -7.97 -8.86
N TYR A 82 20.95 -9.25 -9.21
CA TYR A 82 21.87 -9.73 -10.25
C TYR A 82 21.63 -9.07 -11.60
N LYS A 83 20.36 -8.84 -11.97
CA LYS A 83 19.98 -8.15 -13.21
C LYS A 83 20.06 -6.62 -13.12
N GLN A 84 20.39 -6.05 -11.96
CA GLN A 84 20.36 -4.62 -11.69
C GLN A 84 19.01 -3.98 -12.07
N GLN A 85 17.92 -4.65 -11.73
CA GLN A 85 16.56 -4.18 -11.98
C GLN A 85 15.78 -4.15 -10.67
N PRO A 86 14.86 -3.18 -10.51
CA PRO A 86 13.98 -3.18 -9.36
C PRO A 86 13.06 -4.41 -9.36
N LEU A 87 12.71 -4.89 -8.18
CA LEU A 87 11.73 -5.95 -7.98
C LEU A 87 10.36 -5.34 -7.70
N ARG A 88 9.36 -5.65 -8.50
CA ARG A 88 7.98 -5.21 -8.27
C ARG A 88 7.22 -6.25 -7.46
N LEU A 89 6.98 -5.94 -6.19
CA LEU A 89 6.09 -6.71 -5.32
C LEU A 89 4.64 -6.26 -5.54
N ARG A 90 3.78 -7.18 -5.99
CA ARG A 90 2.34 -6.94 -6.14
C ARG A 90 1.57 -7.85 -5.22
N LEU A 91 0.75 -7.29 -4.35
CA LEU A 91 -0.17 -8.05 -3.51
C LEU A 91 -1.59 -7.96 -4.07
N SER A 92 -2.23 -9.09 -4.30
CA SER A 92 -3.66 -9.17 -4.65
C SER A 92 -4.44 -9.78 -3.50
N ILE A 93 -5.18 -8.94 -2.79
CA ILE A 93 -5.85 -9.34 -1.55
C ILE A 93 -7.34 -9.56 -1.83
N ARG A 94 -7.86 -10.67 -1.31
CA ARG A 94 -9.27 -11.03 -1.33
C ARG A 94 -9.78 -11.17 0.10
N GLY A 95 -11.07 -10.85 0.32
CA GLY A 95 -11.73 -10.97 1.62
C GLY A 95 -11.51 -9.76 2.56
N GLU A 96 -12.54 -9.38 3.31
CA GLU A 96 -12.59 -8.10 4.04
C GLU A 96 -11.65 -8.03 5.27
N GLY A 97 -11.25 -9.16 5.85
CA GLY A 97 -10.34 -9.19 7.01
C GLY A 97 -8.94 -8.69 6.66
N ALA A 98 -8.29 -9.37 5.72
CA ALA A 98 -6.96 -9.02 5.25
C ALA A 98 -6.85 -7.61 4.64
N LEU A 99 -7.95 -7.01 4.15
CA LEU A 99 -7.96 -5.63 3.66
C LEU A 99 -7.63 -4.59 4.73
N GLN A 100 -7.90 -4.90 6.00
CA GLN A 100 -7.71 -3.97 7.11
C GLN A 100 -6.25 -3.87 7.55
N LEU A 101 -5.40 -4.83 7.14
CA LEU A 101 -3.99 -4.81 7.50
C LEU A 101 -3.25 -3.71 6.71
N PRO A 102 -2.37 -2.92 7.36
CA PRO A 102 -1.57 -1.93 6.68
C PRO A 102 -0.39 -2.61 6.00
N TRP A 103 -0.63 -3.15 4.81
CA TRP A 103 0.38 -3.85 4.01
C TRP A 103 1.60 -2.99 3.68
N GLU A 104 1.47 -1.67 3.70
CA GLU A 104 2.58 -0.72 3.57
C GLU A 104 3.59 -0.81 4.72
N SER A 105 3.16 -1.29 5.88
CA SER A 105 4.00 -1.48 7.06
C SER A 105 4.86 -2.74 6.98
N LEU A 106 4.84 -3.50 5.88
CA LEU A 106 5.70 -4.67 5.69
C LEU A 106 7.19 -4.30 5.87
N CYS A 107 7.85 -4.94 6.84
CA CYS A 107 9.25 -4.67 7.16
C CYS A 107 10.06 -5.98 7.22
N ASN A 108 11.13 -6.07 6.44
CA ASN A 108 12.12 -7.13 6.57
C ASN A 108 13.10 -6.76 7.69
N GLY A 109 12.82 -7.17 8.92
CA GLY A 109 13.58 -6.70 10.07
C GLY A 109 13.37 -5.21 10.29
N LEU A 110 14.39 -4.38 10.04
CA LEU A 110 14.27 -2.92 10.16
C LEU A 110 14.02 -2.22 8.81
N ASP A 111 14.04 -2.96 7.70
CA ASP A 111 13.97 -2.40 6.36
C ASP A 111 12.51 -2.38 5.85
N PRO A 112 11.87 -1.20 5.72
CA PRO A 112 10.51 -1.10 5.21
C PRO A 112 10.47 -1.38 3.71
N ILE A 113 9.61 -2.31 3.30
CA ILE A 113 9.53 -2.76 1.90
C ILE A 113 8.84 -1.72 1.02
N ALA A 114 7.80 -1.06 1.53
CA ALA A 114 7.02 -0.09 0.76
C ALA A 114 7.78 1.21 0.45
N ILE A 115 8.86 1.48 1.19
CA ILE A 115 9.67 2.72 1.08
C ILE A 115 10.99 2.44 0.33
N SER A 116 11.35 1.18 0.11
CA SER A 116 12.59 0.80 -0.55
C SER A 116 12.63 1.26 -2.02
N THR A 117 13.78 1.76 -2.48
CA THR A 117 13.99 2.12 -3.89
C THR A 117 14.15 0.88 -4.79
N ASP A 118 14.57 -0.24 -4.20
CA ASP A 118 14.84 -1.48 -4.92
C ASP A 118 13.57 -2.33 -5.11
N ILE A 119 12.55 -2.08 -4.27
CA ILE A 119 11.29 -2.80 -4.30
C ILE A 119 10.15 -1.85 -4.64
N LEU A 120 9.56 -2.03 -5.82
CA LEU A 120 8.33 -1.33 -6.22
C LEU A 120 7.13 -2.05 -5.61
N PHE A 121 6.59 -1.50 -4.53
CA PHE A 121 5.44 -2.07 -3.84
C PHE A 121 4.11 -1.61 -4.43
N SER A 122 3.15 -2.53 -4.57
CA SER A 122 1.77 -2.21 -4.90
C SER A 122 0.80 -3.23 -4.31
N ARG A 123 -0.38 -2.76 -3.91
CA ARG A 123 -1.50 -3.62 -3.49
C ARG A 123 -2.71 -3.41 -4.39
N CYS A 124 -3.43 -4.50 -4.69
CA CYS A 124 -4.63 -4.50 -5.50
C CYS A 124 -5.71 -5.29 -4.76
N PHE A 125 -6.91 -4.73 -4.73
CA PHE A 125 -8.02 -5.30 -3.97
C PHE A 125 -9.03 -5.91 -4.93
N PHE A 126 -9.51 -7.11 -4.63
CA PHE A 126 -10.57 -7.76 -5.39
C PHE A 126 -11.78 -7.94 -4.47
N SER A 127 -12.65 -6.93 -4.43
CA SER A 127 -13.98 -7.07 -3.88
C SER A 127 -14.90 -7.67 -4.94
N ARG A 128 -15.61 -8.76 -4.62
CA ARG A 128 -16.60 -9.38 -5.52
C ARG A 128 -17.67 -8.38 -5.99
N LYS A 129 -17.84 -7.24 -5.31
CA LYS A 129 -18.74 -6.15 -5.71
C LYS A 129 -18.27 -5.33 -6.92
N GLU A 130 -17.03 -5.45 -7.40
CA GLU A 130 -16.51 -4.59 -8.49
C GLU A 130 -16.42 -5.28 -9.87
N VAL A 131 -16.92 -6.51 -10.04
CA VAL A 131 -16.83 -7.21 -11.34
C VAL A 131 -17.83 -6.68 -12.38
N PHE A 132 -18.79 -5.83 -12.04
CA PHE A 132 -19.67 -5.23 -13.05
C PHE A 132 -19.95 -3.76 -12.77
N GLY A 133 -19.47 -2.90 -13.67
CA GLY A 133 -20.07 -1.60 -13.94
C GLY A 133 -19.43 -0.44 -13.21
N LYS A 134 -18.26 0.00 -13.67
CA LYS A 134 -18.02 1.39 -14.03
C LYS A 134 -16.87 1.38 -15.01
N SER A 135 -17.15 1.71 -16.28
CA SER A 135 -16.13 2.14 -17.23
C SER A 135 -15.20 3.08 -16.47
N ALA A 136 -13.88 2.86 -16.56
CA ALA A 136 -12.93 3.88 -16.14
C ALA A 136 -13.44 5.21 -16.69
N PRO A 137 -13.65 6.24 -15.84
CA PRO A 137 -14.04 7.52 -16.37
C PRO A 137 -12.92 7.94 -17.31
N ASN A 138 -13.24 8.16 -18.58
CA ASN A 138 -12.35 8.72 -19.60
C ASN A 138 -12.02 10.20 -19.25
N ASN A 139 -11.69 10.47 -17.99
CA ASN A 139 -11.37 11.77 -17.48
C ASN A 139 -9.88 11.99 -17.71
N THR A 140 -9.55 12.90 -18.61
CA THR A 140 -8.20 13.28 -19.01
C THR A 140 -7.45 14.09 -17.93
N GLN A 141 -8.06 14.28 -16.76
CA GLN A 141 -7.56 15.06 -15.65
C GLN A 141 -7.67 14.24 -14.34
N LEU A 142 -6.52 13.90 -13.76
CA LEU A 142 -6.43 13.14 -12.51
C LEU A 142 -6.89 14.03 -11.34
N LYS A 143 -7.95 13.64 -10.63
CA LYS A 143 -8.42 14.33 -9.43
C LYS A 143 -7.87 13.66 -8.18
N VAL A 144 -7.11 14.39 -7.40
CA VAL A 144 -6.43 13.92 -6.18
C VAL A 144 -6.94 14.72 -4.99
N LEU A 145 -7.39 14.01 -3.95
CA LEU A 145 -7.70 14.61 -2.65
C LEU A 145 -6.49 14.45 -1.73
N LEU A 146 -5.95 15.58 -1.28
CA LEU A 146 -4.83 15.67 -0.35
C LEU A 146 -5.33 16.13 1.01
N VAL A 147 -5.14 15.31 2.05
CA VAL A 147 -5.53 15.64 3.42
C VAL A 147 -4.28 15.91 4.25
N LEU A 148 -4.20 17.10 4.85
CA LEU A 148 -3.10 17.49 5.73
C LEU A 148 -3.47 17.24 7.18
N SER A 149 -2.64 16.47 7.87
CA SER A 149 -2.75 16.20 9.31
C SER A 149 -1.47 16.68 9.99
N ALA A 150 -1.57 17.74 10.78
CA ALA A 150 -0.44 18.31 11.51
C ALA A 150 -0.69 18.23 13.02
N TYR A 151 0.35 17.89 13.80
CA TYR A 151 0.25 17.78 15.25
C TYR A 151 0.61 19.10 15.95
N SER A 152 1.24 20.04 15.24
CA SER A 152 1.55 21.39 15.74
C SER A 152 1.32 22.50 14.71
N ILE A 153 1.18 23.74 15.21
CA ILE A 153 1.02 24.95 14.39
C ILE A 153 2.24 25.20 13.49
N LYS A 154 3.43 24.82 13.97
CA LYS A 154 4.68 24.95 13.21
C LYS A 154 4.73 23.93 12.07
N GLU A 155 4.31 22.70 12.32
CA GLU A 155 4.21 21.65 11.30
C GLU A 155 3.19 22.01 10.21
N SER A 156 2.01 22.51 10.60
CA SER A 156 1.00 22.90 9.61
C SER A 156 1.49 24.02 8.69
N PHE A 157 2.35 24.91 9.18
CA PHE A 157 2.94 25.98 8.37
C PHE A 157 3.94 25.47 7.33
N GLU A 158 4.82 24.54 7.71
CA GLU A 158 5.79 23.94 6.78
C GLU A 158 5.09 23.04 5.76
N LEU A 159 4.12 22.23 6.20
CA LEU A 159 3.26 21.43 5.31
C LEU A 159 2.55 22.30 4.27
N LYS A 160 2.00 23.45 4.67
CA LYS A 160 1.31 24.36 3.77
C LYS A 160 2.22 24.93 2.70
N LYS A 161 3.46 25.31 3.05
CA LYS A 161 4.42 25.80 2.06
C LYS A 161 4.72 24.77 0.99
N GLU A 162 4.92 23.53 1.42
CA GLU A 162 5.29 22.45 0.52
C GLU A 162 4.13 22.02 -0.39
N VAL A 163 2.92 21.97 0.17
CA VAL A 163 1.70 21.67 -0.59
C VAL A 163 1.43 22.73 -1.67
N ILE A 164 1.76 24.00 -1.40
CA ILE A 164 1.69 25.07 -2.42
C ILE A 164 2.65 24.77 -3.58
N SER A 165 3.90 24.39 -3.31
CA SER A 165 4.83 23.99 -4.37
C SER A 165 4.36 22.75 -5.15
N LEU A 166 3.79 21.76 -4.46
CA LEU A 166 3.23 20.57 -5.10
C LEU A 166 2.01 20.90 -5.96
N GLN A 167 1.20 21.89 -5.58
CA GLN A 167 0.05 22.33 -6.36
C GLN A 167 0.47 23.03 -7.66
N GLU A 168 1.52 23.83 -7.62
CA GLU A 168 2.13 24.45 -8.81
C GLU A 168 2.67 23.38 -9.77
N GLU A 169 3.33 22.35 -9.24
CA GLU A 169 3.86 21.25 -10.04
C GLU A 169 2.74 20.35 -10.60
N ALA A 170 1.75 20.00 -9.77
CA ALA A 170 0.58 19.21 -10.17
C ALA A 170 -0.22 19.87 -11.31
N SER A 171 -0.31 21.20 -11.31
CA SER A 171 -0.97 21.96 -12.38
C SER A 171 -0.31 21.76 -13.74
N LYS A 172 1.02 21.55 -13.77
CA LYS A 172 1.78 21.27 -15.00
C LYS A 172 1.41 19.91 -15.63
N TYR A 173 0.99 18.95 -14.82
CA TYR A 173 0.66 17.59 -15.24
C TYR A 173 -0.84 17.32 -15.39
N LYS A 174 -1.67 18.37 -15.44
CA LYS A 174 -3.15 18.25 -15.49
C LYS A 174 -3.69 17.43 -14.32
N ILE A 175 -3.11 17.59 -13.13
CA ILE A 175 -3.61 17.00 -11.90
C ILE A 175 -4.43 18.07 -11.18
N GLN A 176 -5.71 17.78 -10.92
CA GLN A 176 -6.56 18.62 -10.07
C GLN A 176 -6.37 18.17 -8.62
N LEU A 177 -5.73 19.02 -7.82
CA LEU A 177 -5.44 18.74 -6.42
C LEU A 177 -6.45 19.51 -5.53
N THR A 178 -7.27 18.78 -4.77
CA THR A 178 -8.15 19.35 -3.74
C THR A 178 -7.49 19.13 -2.38
N ILE A 179 -7.27 20.20 -1.62
CA ILE A 179 -6.54 20.15 -0.34
C ILE A 179 -7.52 20.35 0.80
N LEU A 180 -7.50 19.46 1.78
CA LEU A 180 -8.20 19.61 3.05
C LEU A 180 -7.18 19.76 4.18
N ASP A 181 -7.18 20.92 4.83
CA ASP A 181 -6.34 21.21 5.99
C ASP A 181 -7.08 20.83 7.27
N GLN A 182 -6.56 19.82 7.99
CA GLN A 182 -7.15 19.27 9.22
C GLN A 182 -8.68 19.08 9.15
N PRO A 183 -9.21 18.38 8.11
CA PRO A 183 -10.64 18.23 7.96
C PRO A 183 -11.20 17.42 9.13
N ASN A 184 -12.35 17.86 9.65
CA ASN A 184 -13.11 17.02 10.54
C ASN A 184 -13.81 15.88 9.76
N ARG A 185 -14.27 14.85 10.48
CA ARG A 185 -14.94 13.68 9.89
C ARG A 185 -16.07 14.04 8.91
N LYS A 186 -16.84 15.10 9.20
CA LYS A 186 -17.96 15.53 8.34
C LYS A 186 -17.47 16.17 7.04
N GLN A 187 -16.45 17.03 7.12
CA GLN A 187 -15.84 17.68 5.96
C GLN A 187 -15.19 16.66 5.02
N LEU A 188 -14.50 15.67 5.59
CA LEU A 188 -13.89 14.59 4.80
C LEU A 188 -14.94 13.72 4.11
N ALA A 189 -15.98 13.29 4.84
CA ALA A 189 -17.06 12.51 4.27
C ALA A 189 -17.77 13.27 3.14
N LEU A 190 -18.05 14.56 3.35
CA LEU A 190 -18.69 15.40 2.35
C LEU A 190 -17.83 15.53 1.08
N ALA A 191 -16.52 15.75 1.22
CA ALA A 191 -15.62 15.84 0.08
C ALA A 191 -15.59 14.54 -0.73
N LEU A 192 -15.47 13.39 -0.05
CA LEU A 192 -15.46 12.06 -0.69
C LEU A 192 -16.79 11.70 -1.36
N GLU A 193 -17.91 12.18 -0.83
CA GLU A 193 -19.25 11.95 -1.40
C GLU A 193 -19.56 12.86 -2.59
N GLN A 194 -19.09 14.12 -2.56
CA GLN A 194 -19.41 15.13 -3.59
C GLN A 194 -18.49 15.10 -4.80
N GLU A 195 -17.23 14.71 -4.64
CA GLU A 195 -16.23 14.72 -5.71
C GLU A 195 -15.73 13.31 -6.03
N SER A 196 -15.70 12.96 -7.33
CA SER A 196 -15.09 11.72 -7.81
C SER A 196 -13.57 11.86 -7.85
N PHE A 197 -12.91 11.69 -6.71
CA PHE A 197 -11.45 11.59 -6.62
C PHE A 197 -10.96 10.24 -7.15
N GLN A 198 -9.85 10.23 -7.88
CA GLN A 198 -9.18 9.01 -8.33
C GLN A 198 -8.13 8.54 -7.32
N VAL A 199 -7.54 9.48 -6.57
CA VAL A 199 -6.47 9.19 -5.61
C VAL A 199 -6.74 9.97 -4.32
N PHE A 200 -6.55 9.30 -3.18
CA PHE A 200 -6.65 9.87 -1.85
C PHE A 200 -5.29 9.75 -1.15
N ILE A 201 -4.72 10.87 -0.72
CA ILE A 201 -3.40 10.94 -0.08
C ILE A 201 -3.56 11.66 1.26
N THR A 202 -3.08 11.05 2.33
CA THR A 202 -2.95 11.69 3.64
C THR A 202 -1.49 12.06 3.87
N LEU A 203 -1.21 13.34 4.09
CA LEU A 203 0.11 13.81 4.50
C LEU A 203 0.09 14.15 5.99
N ASP A 204 1.04 13.58 6.70
CA ASP A 204 1.48 14.04 8.01
C ASP A 204 3.00 14.26 7.97
N MET A 205 3.54 15.01 8.93
CA MET A 205 4.98 15.31 8.96
C MET A 205 5.86 14.08 9.23
N LEU A 206 5.28 12.93 9.63
CA LEU A 206 5.99 11.66 9.70
C LEU A 206 6.17 11.05 8.30
N ASN A 207 5.19 11.22 7.41
CA ASN A 207 5.20 10.72 6.03
C ASN A 207 5.98 11.62 5.06
N LEU A 208 6.26 12.88 5.43
CA LEU A 208 6.85 13.86 4.52
C LEU A 208 8.38 13.80 4.38
N GLN A 209 9.09 13.24 5.36
CA GLN A 209 10.54 13.01 5.19
C GLN A 209 10.87 11.98 4.10
N HIS A 210 9.88 11.23 3.62
CA HIS A 210 10.03 10.20 2.60
C HIS A 210 9.53 10.62 1.21
N LEU A 211 8.75 11.71 1.09
CA LEU A 211 8.26 12.19 -0.21
C LEU A 211 9.21 13.17 -0.90
N ILE A 212 10.08 13.86 -0.14
CA ILE A 212 11.05 14.85 -0.63
C ILE A 212 12.43 14.24 -0.81
N ARG A 213 12.56 13.17 -1.60
CA ARG A 213 13.84 12.82 -2.25
C ARG A 213 13.56 12.15 -3.59
N VAL A 214 13.43 12.98 -4.62
CA VAL A 214 13.70 12.64 -6.02
C VAL A 214 14.75 13.61 -6.52
#